data_AF-A0A964YJA4-F1
#
_entry.id   AF-A0A964YJA4-F1
#
_cell.length_a   1.000
_cell.length_b   1.000
_cell.length_c   1.000
_cell.angle_alpha   90.00
_cell.angle_beta   90.00
_cell.angle_gamma   90.00
#
_symmetry.space_group_name_H-M   'P 1'
#
loop_
_entity.id
_entity.type
_entity.pdbx_description
1 polymer ?
#
loop_
_entity_poly.entity_id
_entity_poly.type
_entity_poly.pdbx_seq_one_letter_code
_entity_poly.pdbx_strand_id
1 'polypeptide(L)'
;MGKLVWKSYFGASANKLPSKPDAKPSETSQSIAPALPSPNNSQSPQIYNFEPWSTEFETQLLIESALRKTNEYFGNVIPSNSYQLVVDPKISESDREWISKMLDYSDGAFGNVPREQNRIYLGNSNEWSVKAMKNDGVWIGDPSSAYPCSQGFSDAYCAQENLILLIYTQANSVNFRWDYGRRATPAHETFHTIQAALSGSMHRIGPENPLHIPRWLMEGSANFFGFYVSEKLNFDKYEVGRRNQVTLNPSYAKNEPLSNFDNFSSDPYGIGQAASEYLIASTSFADFLNIWRFT
;
A
#
# COMPACT_ATOMS: atom_id res chain seq x y z
N MET A 1 9.40 -21.26 18.08
CA MET A 1 9.37 -19.88 17.54
C MET A 1 10.15 -19.86 16.24
N GLY A 2 9.47 -19.90 15.10
CA GLY A 2 10.10 -19.80 13.79
C GLY A 2 10.45 -18.35 13.48
N LYS A 3 11.71 -18.07 13.11
CA LYS A 3 12.12 -16.77 12.56
C LYS A 3 11.72 -16.74 11.08
N LEU A 4 10.94 -15.73 10.67
CA LEU A 4 10.83 -15.35 9.28
C LEU A 4 12.20 -14.80 8.85
N VAL A 5 12.93 -15.55 8.03
CA VAL A 5 14.21 -15.12 7.46
C VAL A 5 13.97 -14.76 6.00
N TRP A 6 13.88 -13.47 5.70
CA TRP A 6 13.90 -12.96 4.34
C TRP A 6 15.32 -13.12 3.78
N LYS A 7 15.60 -14.19 3.03
CA LYS A 7 16.85 -14.24 2.25
C LYS A 7 16.74 -13.22 1.11
N SER A 8 17.58 -12.20 1.15
CA SER A 8 17.75 -11.27 0.04
C SER A 8 18.30 -12.02 -1.18
N TYR A 9 17.49 -12.16 -2.23
CA TYR A 9 17.98 -12.60 -3.54
C TYR A 9 17.89 -11.45 -4.53
N PHE A 10 18.90 -10.58 -4.50
CA PHE A 10 19.26 -9.76 -5.66
C PHE A 10 20.74 -9.97 -5.97
N GLY A 11 21.04 -11.10 -6.60
CA GLY A 11 22.28 -11.27 -7.34
C GLY A 11 22.18 -10.45 -8.62
N ALA A 12 22.80 -9.28 -8.63
CA ALA A 12 23.00 -8.51 -9.85
C ALA A 12 23.77 -9.37 -10.87
N SER A 13 23.09 -9.81 -11.92
CA SER A 13 23.75 -10.35 -13.10
C SER A 13 24.40 -9.19 -13.83
N ALA A 14 25.67 -8.93 -13.53
CA ALA A 14 26.48 -8.02 -14.31
C ALA A 14 26.68 -8.61 -15.71
N ASN A 15 25.93 -8.08 -16.69
CA ASN A 15 26.21 -8.30 -18.10
C ASN A 15 27.63 -7.80 -18.40
N LYS A 16 28.60 -8.72 -18.47
CA LYS A 16 29.88 -8.47 -19.13
C LYS A 16 29.61 -8.31 -20.62
N LEU A 17 29.85 -7.12 -21.17
CA LEU A 17 29.98 -6.93 -22.60
C LEU A 17 31.12 -7.84 -23.12
N PRO A 18 30.91 -8.62 -24.19
CA PRO A 18 32.01 -9.34 -24.83
C PRO A 18 32.89 -8.36 -25.61
N SER A 19 34.18 -8.41 -25.31
CA SER A 19 35.26 -7.75 -26.03
C SER A 19 35.39 -8.31 -27.46
N LYS A 20 35.57 -7.39 -28.40
CA LYS A 20 35.87 -7.61 -29.82
C LYS A 20 37.19 -8.39 -30.01
N PRO A 21 37.25 -9.42 -30.87
CA PRO A 21 38.53 -9.91 -31.40
C PRO A 21 38.77 -9.43 -32.84
N ASP A 22 40.04 -9.12 -33.10
CA ASP A 22 40.61 -8.73 -34.38
C ASP A 22 40.63 -9.88 -35.41
N ALA A 23 40.67 -9.48 -36.68
CA ALA A 23 40.63 -10.35 -37.86
C ALA A 23 42.02 -10.87 -38.31
N LYS A 24 42.07 -12.13 -38.75
CA LYS A 24 42.84 -12.57 -39.93
C LYS A 24 42.33 -13.94 -40.47
N PRO A 25 42.54 -14.27 -41.76
CA PRO A 25 41.58 -15.07 -42.52
C PRO A 25 41.99 -16.53 -42.84
N SER A 26 40.94 -17.27 -43.22
CA SER A 26 40.84 -18.34 -44.22
C SER A 26 41.45 -19.72 -43.95
N GLU A 27 40.58 -20.72 -43.82
CA GLU A 27 40.64 -21.94 -44.64
C GLU A 27 39.28 -22.64 -44.69
N THR A 28 38.89 -23.02 -45.90
CA THR A 28 37.67 -23.71 -46.32
C THR A 28 37.63 -25.16 -45.89
N SER A 29 36.48 -25.65 -45.40
CA SER A 29 35.99 -27.01 -45.66
C SER A 29 34.48 -27.12 -45.38
N GLN A 30 33.73 -27.54 -46.40
CA GLN A 30 32.31 -27.88 -46.35
C GLN A 30 32.11 -29.23 -45.66
N SER A 31 31.16 -29.35 -44.73
CA SER A 31 30.44 -30.62 -44.50
C SER A 31 29.18 -30.45 -43.63
N ILE A 32 28.03 -30.68 -44.27
CA ILE A 32 26.79 -31.36 -43.84
C ILE A 32 26.17 -30.91 -42.49
N ALA A 33 25.03 -30.22 -42.60
CA ALA A 33 24.14 -29.83 -41.51
C ALA A 33 23.38 -31.02 -40.90
N PRO A 34 23.28 -31.13 -39.56
CA PRO A 34 22.23 -31.90 -38.90
C PRO A 34 20.98 -31.03 -38.69
N ALA A 35 19.80 -31.62 -38.91
CA ALA A 35 18.51 -30.97 -38.72
C ALA A 35 18.32 -30.47 -37.27
N LEU A 36 17.89 -29.20 -37.14
CA LEU A 36 17.50 -28.60 -35.87
C LEU A 36 16.23 -29.29 -35.33
N PRO A 37 16.18 -29.78 -34.08
CA PRO A 37 14.91 -30.10 -33.45
C PRO A 37 14.16 -28.79 -33.19
N SER A 38 12.93 -28.66 -33.72
CA SER A 38 12.03 -27.58 -33.37
C SER A 38 11.69 -27.65 -31.88
N PRO A 39 11.92 -26.59 -31.07
CA PRO A 39 11.34 -26.53 -29.75
C PRO A 39 9.86 -26.15 -29.88
N ASN A 40 9.03 -27.18 -30.03
CA ASN A 40 7.61 -27.06 -29.74
C ASN A 40 7.45 -27.08 -28.22
N ASN A 41 7.49 -25.90 -27.59
CA ASN A 41 7.05 -25.72 -26.21
C ASN A 41 6.06 -24.55 -26.18
N SER A 42 4.82 -24.85 -26.60
CA SER A 42 3.66 -24.15 -26.05
C SER A 42 3.50 -24.64 -24.62
N GLN A 43 4.27 -24.05 -23.69
CA GLN A 43 3.93 -24.14 -22.28
C GLN A 43 2.74 -23.22 -22.05
N SER A 44 1.58 -23.81 -21.77
CA SER A 44 0.51 -23.10 -21.07
C SER A 44 1.11 -22.44 -19.82
N PRO A 45 0.70 -21.22 -19.43
CA PRO A 45 1.24 -20.56 -18.25
C PRO A 45 1.06 -21.48 -17.05
N GLN A 46 2.16 -22.00 -16.50
CA GLN A 46 2.16 -22.69 -15.22
C GLN A 46 1.77 -21.63 -14.18
N ILE A 47 0.56 -21.71 -13.64
CA ILE A 47 0.14 -20.88 -12.51
C ILE A 47 0.94 -21.38 -11.31
N TYR A 48 2.09 -20.77 -11.05
CA TYR A 48 2.83 -20.98 -9.81
C TYR A 48 1.99 -20.43 -8.67
N ASN A 49 1.40 -21.30 -7.86
CA ASN A 49 0.65 -20.89 -6.68
C ASN A 49 1.63 -20.64 -5.53
N PHE A 50 1.50 -19.50 -4.87
CA PHE A 50 2.17 -19.23 -3.59
C PHE A 50 1.77 -20.30 -2.56
N GLU A 51 2.76 -20.92 -1.91
CA GLU A 51 2.55 -21.89 -0.84
C GLU A 51 2.32 -21.17 0.49
N PRO A 52 1.14 -21.32 1.13
CA PRO A 52 0.85 -20.69 2.41
C PRO A 52 1.90 -20.97 3.48
N TRP A 53 2.30 -19.92 4.21
CA TRP A 53 3.28 -19.99 5.30
C TRP A 53 4.69 -20.44 4.89
N SER A 54 4.98 -20.49 3.59
CA SER A 54 6.33 -20.81 3.12
C SER A 54 7.34 -19.75 3.55
N THR A 55 8.52 -20.18 3.97
CA THR A 55 9.65 -19.30 4.23
C THR A 55 10.52 -19.06 3.00
N GLU A 56 10.26 -19.76 1.89
CA GLU A 56 10.97 -19.63 0.62
C GLU A 56 9.96 -19.45 -0.51
N PHE A 57 9.95 -18.26 -1.12
CA PHE A 57 9.00 -17.89 -2.16
C PHE A 57 9.58 -16.80 -3.07
N GLU A 58 9.04 -16.71 -4.27
CA GLU A 58 9.31 -15.57 -5.16
C GLU A 58 8.42 -14.39 -4.75
N THR A 59 9.02 -13.21 -4.57
CA THR A 59 8.29 -11.99 -4.18
C THR A 59 7.16 -11.67 -5.14
N GLN A 60 7.34 -11.93 -6.44
CA GLN A 60 6.31 -11.69 -7.44
C GLN A 60 5.08 -12.58 -7.21
N LEU A 61 5.29 -13.87 -6.98
CA LEU A 61 4.21 -14.82 -6.68
C LEU A 61 3.47 -14.46 -5.39
N LEU A 62 4.20 -13.95 -4.39
CA LEU A 62 3.60 -13.44 -3.16
C LEU A 62 2.64 -12.28 -3.45
N ILE A 63 3.12 -11.25 -4.17
CA ILE A 63 2.34 -10.05 -4.52
C ILE A 63 1.12 -10.43 -5.35
N GLU A 64 1.30 -11.23 -6.42
CA GLU A 64 0.21 -11.66 -7.28
C GLU A 64 -0.85 -12.48 -6.51
N SER A 65 -0.41 -13.38 -5.62
CA SER A 65 -1.32 -14.16 -4.78
C SER A 65 -2.13 -13.27 -3.83
N ALA A 66 -1.48 -12.28 -3.20
CA ALA A 66 -2.16 -11.33 -2.32
C ALA A 66 -3.20 -10.50 -3.08
N LEU A 67 -2.81 -9.89 -4.21
CA LEU A 67 -3.72 -9.08 -5.03
C LEU A 67 -4.88 -9.92 -5.58
N ARG A 68 -4.64 -11.16 -6.01
CA ARG A 68 -5.68 -12.09 -6.45
C ARG A 68 -6.68 -12.39 -5.32
N LYS A 69 -6.21 -12.74 -4.12
CA LYS A 69 -7.10 -13.02 -2.98
C LYS A 69 -7.88 -11.80 -2.51
N THR A 70 -7.30 -10.60 -2.65
CA THR A 70 -8.01 -9.33 -2.42
C THR A 70 -9.07 -9.10 -3.49
N ASN A 71 -8.78 -9.40 -4.77
CA ASN A 71 -9.77 -9.34 -5.85
C ASN A 71 -10.93 -10.30 -5.64
N GLU A 72 -10.64 -11.53 -5.21
CA GLU A 72 -11.65 -12.55 -4.92
C GLU A 72 -12.59 -12.09 -3.79
N TYR A 73 -12.05 -11.40 -2.78
CA TYR A 73 -12.85 -10.86 -1.68
C TYR A 73 -13.78 -9.72 -2.12
N PHE A 74 -13.25 -8.72 -2.82
CA PHE A 74 -14.06 -7.56 -3.20
C PHE A 74 -14.96 -7.81 -4.41
N GLY A 75 -14.57 -8.73 -5.29
CA GLY A 75 -15.27 -8.98 -6.55
C GLY A 75 -15.41 -7.70 -7.37
N ASN A 76 -16.63 -7.43 -7.84
CA ASN A 76 -16.95 -6.18 -8.52
C ASN A 76 -17.41 -5.12 -7.51
N VAL A 77 -16.53 -4.21 -7.15
CA VAL A 77 -16.84 -3.07 -6.28
C VAL A 77 -17.77 -2.11 -7.00
N ILE A 78 -18.88 -1.76 -6.35
CA ILE A 78 -19.74 -0.64 -6.75
C ILE A 78 -19.28 0.57 -5.93
N PRO A 79 -18.65 1.60 -6.54
CA PRO A 79 -18.24 2.79 -5.82
C PRO A 79 -19.41 3.46 -5.12
N SER A 80 -19.16 4.03 -3.95
CA SER A 80 -20.15 4.66 -3.08
C SER A 80 -19.63 6.00 -2.61
N ASN A 81 -20.42 7.06 -2.77
CA ASN A 81 -20.12 8.38 -2.22
C ASN A 81 -20.87 8.62 -0.90
N SER A 82 -21.10 7.56 -0.12
CA SER A 82 -21.88 7.60 1.12
C SER A 82 -21.07 8.18 2.29
N TYR A 83 -20.39 9.29 2.06
CA TYR A 83 -19.57 10.04 3.02
C TYR A 83 -19.85 11.54 2.90
N GLN A 84 -19.52 12.29 3.96
CA GLN A 84 -19.51 13.74 3.93
C GLN A 84 -18.12 14.24 3.53
N LEU A 85 -18.05 15.16 2.57
CA LEU A 85 -16.79 15.69 2.08
C LEU A 85 -16.75 17.23 2.21
N VAL A 86 -15.92 17.70 3.14
CA VAL A 86 -15.64 19.13 3.36
C VAL A 86 -14.31 19.46 2.68
N VAL A 87 -14.31 20.44 1.77
CA VAL A 87 -13.16 20.69 0.90
C VAL A 87 -12.74 22.14 0.90
N ASP A 88 -11.43 22.36 0.97
CA ASP A 88 -10.81 23.66 0.75
C ASP A 88 -11.03 24.09 -0.70
N PRO A 89 -11.64 25.27 -0.96
CA PRO A 89 -11.83 25.78 -2.32
C PRO A 89 -10.55 25.93 -3.14
N LYS A 90 -9.37 25.88 -2.49
CA LYS A 90 -8.07 25.93 -3.16
C LYS A 90 -7.61 24.60 -3.76
N ILE A 91 -8.28 23.48 -3.46
CA ILE A 91 -8.02 22.20 -4.10
C ILE A 91 -8.54 22.27 -5.54
N SER A 92 -7.68 21.90 -6.50
CA SER A 92 -8.05 21.93 -7.92
C SER A 92 -9.19 20.94 -8.23
N GLU A 93 -9.98 21.23 -9.26
CA GLU A 93 -11.05 20.32 -9.70
C GLU A 93 -10.50 18.95 -10.11
N SER A 94 -9.37 18.93 -10.83
CA SER A 94 -8.70 17.69 -11.21
C SER A 94 -8.23 16.88 -10.01
N ASP A 95 -7.72 17.53 -8.96
CA ASP A 95 -7.28 16.82 -7.76
C ASP A 95 -8.47 16.27 -6.99
N ARG A 96 -9.51 17.09 -6.84
CA ARG A 96 -10.78 16.66 -6.23
C ARG A 96 -11.37 15.45 -6.95
N GLU A 97 -11.30 15.40 -8.28
CA GLU A 97 -11.86 14.30 -9.07
C GLU A 97 -11.16 12.97 -8.78
N TRP A 98 -9.84 12.90 -8.88
CA TRP A 98 -9.14 11.63 -8.66
C TRP A 98 -9.16 11.21 -7.18
N ILE A 99 -9.10 12.16 -6.25
CA ILE A 99 -9.24 11.89 -4.81
C ILE A 99 -10.63 11.31 -4.52
N SER A 100 -11.68 11.90 -5.09
CA SER A 100 -13.05 11.38 -4.91
C SER A 100 -13.19 9.97 -5.49
N LYS A 101 -12.57 9.65 -6.63
CA LYS A 101 -12.59 8.27 -7.17
C LYS A 101 -11.94 7.26 -6.21
N MET A 102 -10.82 7.62 -5.58
CA MET A 102 -10.17 6.78 -4.57
C MET A 102 -11.09 6.55 -3.35
N LEU A 103 -11.74 7.62 -2.87
CA LEU A 103 -12.68 7.56 -1.75
C LEU A 103 -13.93 6.74 -2.08
N ASP A 104 -14.53 6.98 -3.25
CA ASP A 104 -15.75 6.30 -3.70
C ASP A 104 -15.54 4.79 -3.82
N TYR A 105 -14.42 4.38 -4.43
CA TYR A 105 -14.08 2.96 -4.52
C TYR A 105 -13.89 2.36 -3.12
N SER A 106 -13.16 3.06 -2.25
CA SER A 106 -12.83 2.56 -0.91
C SER A 106 -14.07 2.43 -0.03
N ASP A 107 -14.96 3.42 -0.04
CA ASP A 107 -16.21 3.38 0.71
C ASP A 107 -17.12 2.26 0.20
N GLY A 108 -17.24 2.13 -1.12
CA GLY A 108 -18.03 1.09 -1.79
C GLY A 108 -17.51 -0.32 -1.55
N ALA A 109 -16.18 -0.50 -1.55
CA ALA A 109 -15.53 -1.79 -1.30
C ALA A 109 -15.88 -2.36 0.09
N PHE A 110 -16.21 -1.50 1.05
CA PHE A 110 -16.61 -1.87 2.40
C PHE A 110 -18.06 -1.50 2.73
N GLY A 111 -18.95 -1.34 1.75
CA GLY A 111 -20.35 -0.96 1.99
C GLY A 111 -21.12 -1.92 2.92
N ASN A 112 -20.60 -3.13 3.13
CA ASN A 112 -21.15 -4.15 4.04
C ASN A 112 -20.59 -4.09 5.47
N VAL A 113 -19.58 -3.27 5.76
CA VAL A 113 -19.01 -3.10 7.09
C VAL A 113 -19.83 -2.06 7.85
N PRO A 114 -20.57 -2.42 8.92
CA PRO A 114 -21.32 -1.46 9.71
C PRO A 114 -20.38 -0.44 10.34
N ARG A 115 -20.60 0.84 10.03
CA ARG A 115 -19.83 1.95 10.57
C ARG A 115 -20.64 3.24 10.52
N GLU A 116 -20.21 4.23 11.28
CA GLU A 116 -20.71 5.59 11.10
C GLU A 116 -20.30 6.13 9.71
N GLN A 117 -21.11 7.02 9.16
CA GLN A 117 -20.79 7.69 7.91
C GLN A 117 -19.46 8.45 8.07
N ASN A 118 -18.54 8.23 7.13
CA ASN A 118 -17.26 8.93 7.12
C ASN A 118 -17.45 10.44 6.88
N ARG A 119 -16.69 11.26 7.58
CA ARG A 119 -16.55 12.70 7.33
C ARG A 119 -15.10 13.01 6.99
N ILE A 120 -14.91 13.51 5.77
CA ILE A 120 -13.59 13.71 5.16
C ILE A 120 -13.32 15.20 5.02
N TYR A 121 -12.16 15.62 5.51
CA TYR A 121 -11.64 16.97 5.41
C TYR A 121 -10.47 16.99 4.41
N LEU A 122 -10.71 17.50 3.22
CA LEU A 122 -9.72 17.60 2.14
C LEU A 122 -9.26 19.05 1.97
N GLY A 123 -7.99 19.33 2.23
CA GLY A 123 -7.48 20.70 2.19
C GLY A 123 -6.05 20.85 1.72
N ASN A 124 -5.65 22.11 1.50
CA ASN A 124 -4.30 22.43 1.01
C ASN A 124 -3.44 23.15 2.06
N SER A 125 -3.92 23.29 3.30
CA SER A 125 -3.19 23.93 4.38
C SER A 125 -3.63 23.43 5.75
N ASN A 126 -2.71 23.40 6.71
CA ASN A 126 -3.01 23.00 8.08
C ASN A 126 -3.89 24.05 8.79
N GLU A 127 -3.78 25.33 8.45
CA GLU A 127 -4.62 26.38 9.00
C GLU A 127 -6.08 26.25 8.55
N TRP A 128 -6.31 25.77 7.32
CA TRP A 128 -7.66 25.49 6.83
C TRP A 128 -8.30 24.35 7.63
N SER A 129 -7.57 23.26 7.89
CA SER A 129 -8.13 22.11 8.60
C SER A 129 -8.58 22.46 10.02
N VAL A 130 -7.81 23.30 10.71
CA VAL A 130 -8.20 23.82 12.05
C VAL A 130 -9.56 24.51 12.00
N LYS A 131 -9.79 25.36 11.00
CA LYS A 131 -11.06 26.10 10.85
C LYS A 131 -12.20 25.17 10.48
N ALA A 132 -12.00 24.31 9.49
CA ALA A 132 -13.03 23.40 8.99
C ALA A 132 -13.49 22.44 10.09
N MET A 133 -12.56 21.79 10.79
CA MET A 133 -12.90 20.81 11.83
C MET A 133 -13.52 21.47 13.07
N LYS A 134 -13.03 22.63 13.51
CA LYS A 134 -13.62 23.37 14.63
C LYS A 134 -15.04 23.86 14.33
N ASN A 135 -15.32 24.29 13.10
CA ASN A 135 -16.67 24.70 12.70
C ASN A 135 -17.68 23.55 12.82
N ASP A 136 -17.22 22.32 12.57
CA ASP A 136 -18.04 21.11 12.66
C ASP A 136 -18.01 20.45 14.05
N GLY A 137 -17.29 21.04 15.01
CA GLY A 137 -17.18 20.55 16.38
C GLY A 137 -16.38 19.25 16.53
N VAL A 138 -15.46 18.95 15.59
CA VAL A 138 -14.67 17.71 15.59
C VAL A 138 -13.16 17.98 15.57
N TRP A 139 -12.36 16.96 15.91
CA TRP A 139 -10.90 17.02 15.89
C TRP A 139 -10.28 15.62 15.75
N ILE A 140 -9.16 15.49 15.03
CA ILE A 140 -8.35 14.26 14.96
C ILE A 140 -7.02 14.49 15.69
N GLY A 141 -6.60 13.50 16.48
CA GLY A 141 -5.40 13.57 17.29
C GLY A 141 -5.64 14.30 18.61
N ASP A 142 -4.58 14.88 19.18
CA ASP A 142 -4.64 15.60 20.46
C ASP A 142 -5.37 16.96 20.29
N PRO A 143 -6.51 17.19 20.96
CA PRO A 143 -7.24 18.47 20.89
C PRO A 143 -6.46 19.68 21.41
N SER A 144 -5.39 19.47 22.18
CA SER A 144 -4.51 20.54 22.66
C SER A 144 -3.43 20.94 21.65
N SER A 145 -3.22 20.13 20.61
CA SER A 145 -2.29 20.45 19.53
C SER A 145 -2.78 21.62 18.68
N ALA A 146 -1.85 22.37 18.10
CA ALA A 146 -2.18 23.54 17.27
C ALA A 146 -2.93 23.17 15.98
N TYR A 147 -2.60 22.01 15.40
CA TYR A 147 -3.16 21.49 14.16
C TYR A 147 -3.64 20.04 14.37
N PRO A 148 -4.72 19.62 13.69
CA PRO A 148 -5.22 18.26 13.81
C PRO A 148 -4.19 17.30 13.22
N CYS A 149 -3.64 16.43 14.06
CA CYS A 149 -2.69 15.38 13.68
C CYS A 149 -1.47 15.87 12.85
N SER A 150 -1.02 17.10 13.07
CA SER A 150 0.03 17.72 12.26
C SER A 150 0.90 18.70 13.06
N GLN A 151 2.11 18.93 12.57
CA GLN A 151 3.02 19.96 13.09
C GLN A 151 2.89 21.31 12.33
N GLY A 152 1.99 21.38 11.34
CA GLY A 152 1.62 22.63 10.65
C GLY A 152 2.38 22.95 9.36
N PHE A 153 3.49 22.28 9.06
CA PHE A 153 4.35 22.64 7.92
C PHE A 153 4.39 21.61 6.78
N SER A 154 3.98 20.37 7.02
CA SER A 154 3.95 19.31 6.01
C SER A 154 2.53 18.93 5.65
N ASP A 155 2.41 18.06 4.66
CA ASP A 155 1.19 17.27 4.45
C ASP A 155 0.81 16.54 5.74
N ALA A 156 -0.49 16.28 5.90
CA ALA A 156 -1.03 15.56 7.03
C ALA A 156 -2.15 14.63 6.56
N TYR A 157 -1.99 13.34 6.83
CA TYR A 157 -2.95 12.29 6.51
C TYR A 157 -3.22 11.53 7.78
N CYS A 158 -4.46 11.56 8.26
CA CYS A 158 -4.84 10.85 9.46
C CYS A 158 -6.31 10.45 9.39
N ALA A 159 -6.62 9.31 9.99
CA ALA A 159 -7.96 8.88 10.27
C ALA A 159 -8.13 8.54 11.75
N GLN A 160 -9.32 8.81 12.27
CA GLN A 160 -9.72 8.42 13.62
C GLN A 160 -11.22 8.19 13.63
N GLU A 161 -11.64 6.97 13.98
CA GLU A 161 -13.05 6.56 13.95
C GLU A 161 -13.63 6.74 12.55
N ASN A 162 -14.61 7.64 12.36
CA ASN A 162 -15.21 7.98 11.07
C ASN A 162 -14.68 9.29 10.48
N LEU A 163 -13.66 9.91 11.08
CA LEU A 163 -13.06 11.14 10.60
C LEU A 163 -11.82 10.83 9.76
N ILE A 164 -11.69 11.49 8.61
CA ILE A 164 -10.52 11.42 7.74
C ILE A 164 -10.04 12.83 7.44
N LEU A 165 -8.74 13.06 7.56
CA LEU A 165 -8.05 14.31 7.22
C LEU A 165 -7.03 14.05 6.12
N LEU A 166 -7.13 14.82 5.03
CA LEU A 166 -6.23 14.78 3.89
C LEU A 166 -5.75 16.20 3.58
N ILE A 167 -4.53 16.54 4.01
CA ILE A 167 -3.92 17.85 3.79
C ILE A 167 -2.73 17.71 2.85
N TYR A 168 -2.86 18.30 1.66
CA TYR A 168 -1.83 18.36 0.63
C TYR A 168 -1.30 19.79 0.52
N THR A 169 -0.33 20.14 1.35
CA THR A 169 0.20 21.50 1.51
C THR A 169 0.86 22.07 0.25
N GLN A 170 1.31 21.18 -0.65
CA GLN A 170 2.00 21.55 -1.87
C GLN A 170 1.21 21.28 -3.15
N ALA A 171 -0.08 20.89 -3.07
CA ALA A 171 -0.89 20.53 -4.25
C ALA A 171 -0.90 21.62 -5.35
N ASN A 172 -0.76 22.89 -4.97
CA ASN A 172 -0.76 24.03 -5.89
C ASN A 172 0.65 24.48 -6.35
N SER A 173 1.70 23.76 -5.96
CA SER A 173 3.08 24.07 -6.38
C SER A 173 3.35 23.52 -7.79
N VAL A 174 3.96 24.35 -8.65
CA VAL A 174 4.33 23.97 -10.03
C VAL A 174 5.31 22.80 -10.11
N ASN A 175 6.04 22.52 -9.02
CA ASN A 175 6.98 21.40 -8.92
C ASN A 175 6.39 20.19 -8.19
N PHE A 176 5.14 20.28 -7.75
CA PHE A 176 4.49 19.19 -7.05
C PHE A 176 4.19 18.05 -8.01
N ARG A 177 4.59 16.85 -7.60
CA ARG A 177 4.24 15.64 -8.30
C ARG A 177 3.53 14.74 -7.31
N TRP A 178 2.35 14.31 -7.69
CA TRP A 178 1.68 13.20 -7.07
C TRP A 178 2.61 11.97 -7.16
N ASP A 179 3.20 11.56 -6.05
CA ASP A 179 3.89 10.29 -5.93
C ASP A 179 2.89 9.18 -5.53
N TYR A 180 3.36 7.93 -5.61
CA TYR A 180 2.57 6.74 -5.31
C TYR A 180 1.98 6.76 -3.90
N GLY A 181 2.76 7.20 -2.91
CA GLY A 181 2.32 7.28 -1.52
C GLY A 181 1.18 8.30 -1.39
N ARG A 182 1.38 9.51 -1.92
CA ARG A 182 0.36 10.56 -1.89
C ARG A 182 -0.94 10.20 -2.63
N ARG A 183 -0.85 9.49 -3.76
CA ARG A 183 -2.06 9.03 -4.47
C ARG A 183 -2.80 7.93 -3.71
N ALA A 184 -2.08 7.10 -2.97
CA ALA A 184 -2.68 6.04 -2.16
C ALA A 184 -3.39 6.55 -0.90
N THR A 185 -3.09 7.76 -0.41
CA THR A 185 -3.56 8.22 0.91
C THR A 185 -5.08 8.26 1.10
N PRO A 186 -5.93 8.63 0.12
CA PRO A 186 -7.37 8.65 0.37
C PRO A 186 -7.92 7.26 0.69
N ALA A 187 -7.44 6.22 0.01
CA ALA A 187 -7.81 4.84 0.27
C ALA A 187 -7.13 4.29 1.54
N HIS A 188 -5.87 4.65 1.80
CA HIS A 188 -5.15 4.33 3.04
C HIS A 188 -5.91 4.81 4.28
N GLU A 189 -6.26 6.10 4.33
CA GLU A 189 -6.99 6.67 5.46
C GLU A 189 -8.41 6.12 5.56
N THR A 190 -9.06 5.80 4.43
CA THR A 190 -10.35 5.12 4.47
C THR A 190 -10.21 3.74 5.12
N PHE A 191 -9.15 2.99 4.84
CA PHE A 191 -8.94 1.68 5.45
C PHE A 191 -8.76 1.75 6.97
N HIS A 192 -8.13 2.80 7.49
CA HIS A 192 -8.06 3.02 8.94
C HIS A 192 -9.46 3.18 9.59
N THR A 193 -10.43 3.80 8.90
CA THR A 193 -11.82 3.84 9.40
C THR A 193 -12.46 2.45 9.44
N ILE A 194 -12.09 1.56 8.51
CA ILE A 194 -12.54 0.16 8.51
C ILE A 194 -11.89 -0.62 9.66
N GLN A 195 -10.59 -0.45 9.88
CA GLN A 195 -9.89 -1.04 11.02
C GLN A 195 -10.54 -0.58 12.34
N ALA A 196 -10.87 0.70 12.48
CA ALA A 196 -11.54 1.25 13.65
C ALA A 196 -12.94 0.66 13.85
N ALA A 197 -13.74 0.56 12.77
CA ALA A 197 -15.09 0.01 12.82
C ALA A 197 -15.11 -1.49 13.18
N LEU A 198 -14.15 -2.27 12.67
CA LEU A 198 -14.05 -3.70 12.96
C LEU A 198 -13.58 -3.98 14.38
N SER A 199 -12.75 -3.10 14.95
CA SER A 199 -12.10 -3.30 16.25
C SER A 199 -12.75 -2.55 17.43
N GLY A 200 -13.77 -1.72 17.18
CA GLY A 200 -14.46 -0.99 18.24
C GLY A 200 -13.65 0.14 18.90
N SER A 201 -12.79 0.83 18.13
CA SER A 201 -11.95 1.97 18.55
C SER A 201 -10.70 1.60 19.39
N MET A 202 -9.75 0.89 18.78
CA MET A 202 -8.48 0.49 19.40
C MET A 202 -7.32 1.49 19.30
N HIS A 203 -7.53 2.68 18.73
CA HIS A 203 -6.43 3.62 18.42
C HIS A 203 -5.65 4.12 19.66
N ARG A 204 -6.06 3.71 20.87
CA ARG A 204 -5.49 4.11 22.16
C ARG A 204 -4.94 2.95 22.98
N ILE A 205 -4.90 1.73 22.42
CA ILE A 205 -4.42 0.55 23.14
C ILE A 205 -2.90 0.46 23.00
N GLY A 206 -2.18 0.64 24.13
CA GLY A 206 -0.72 0.58 24.18
C GLY A 206 -0.16 -0.84 24.03
N PRO A 207 1.15 -0.97 23.76
CA PRO A 207 1.80 -2.24 23.39
C PRO A 207 1.73 -3.34 24.46
N GLU A 208 1.52 -2.97 25.72
CA GLU A 208 1.39 -3.92 26.84
C GLU A 208 0.03 -4.63 26.89
N ASN A 209 -0.95 -4.17 26.11
CA ASN A 209 -2.29 -4.74 26.11
C ASN A 209 -2.36 -5.88 25.07
N PRO A 210 -2.94 -7.05 25.42
CA PRO A 210 -3.05 -8.19 24.50
C PRO A 210 -3.86 -7.91 23.24
N LEU A 211 -4.67 -6.86 23.24
CA LEU A 211 -5.49 -6.43 22.11
C LEU A 211 -4.79 -5.37 21.24
N HIS A 212 -3.52 -5.06 21.53
CA HIS A 212 -2.74 -4.10 20.75
C HIS A 212 -2.52 -4.58 19.32
N ILE A 213 -2.92 -3.77 18.33
CA ILE A 213 -2.55 -3.95 16.93
C ILE A 213 -1.22 -3.23 16.67
N PRO A 214 -0.15 -3.96 16.29
CA PRO A 214 1.15 -3.35 16.01
C PRO A 214 1.07 -2.33 14.88
N ARG A 215 1.87 -1.26 14.97
CA ARG A 215 1.92 -0.19 13.97
C ARG A 215 2.28 -0.69 12.58
N TRP A 216 3.20 -1.63 12.45
CA TRP A 216 3.50 -2.25 11.15
C TRP A 216 2.27 -2.90 10.52
N LEU A 217 1.38 -3.51 11.30
CA LEU A 217 0.17 -4.14 10.78
C LEU A 217 -0.89 -3.09 10.45
N MET A 218 -1.11 -2.14 11.36
CA MET A 218 -2.06 -1.04 11.19
C MET A 218 -1.74 -0.20 9.94
N GLU A 219 -0.55 0.37 9.87
CA GLU A 219 -0.11 1.25 8.79
C GLU A 219 0.20 0.47 7.51
N GLY A 220 0.84 -0.68 7.64
CA GLY A 220 1.23 -1.48 6.50
C GLY A 220 0.05 -2.04 5.71
N SER A 221 -1.02 -2.44 6.39
CA SER A 221 -2.22 -2.94 5.73
C SER A 221 -3.04 -1.84 5.07
N ALA A 222 -3.09 -0.64 5.68
CA ALA A 222 -3.64 0.54 5.03
C ALA A 222 -2.83 0.93 3.79
N ASN A 223 -1.50 0.82 3.88
CA ASN A 223 -0.59 1.10 2.77
C ASN A 223 -0.77 0.07 1.63
N PHE A 224 -0.91 -1.22 1.95
CA PHE A 224 -1.31 -2.26 1.00
C PHE A 224 -2.61 -1.89 0.28
N PHE A 225 -3.66 -1.57 1.04
CA PHE A 225 -4.97 -1.29 0.48
C PHE A 225 -4.96 -0.02 -0.39
N GLY A 226 -4.27 1.03 0.04
CA GLY A 226 -4.14 2.26 -0.74
C GLY A 226 -3.51 2.04 -2.12
N PHE A 227 -2.45 1.22 -2.17
CA PHE A 227 -1.77 0.90 -3.43
C PHE A 227 -2.62 -0.04 -4.30
N TYR A 228 -3.34 -0.98 -3.68
CA TYR A 228 -4.31 -1.84 -4.36
C TYR A 228 -5.40 -1.02 -5.06
N VAL A 229 -6.02 -0.06 -4.37
CA VAL A 229 -7.06 0.80 -4.96
C VAL A 229 -6.49 1.68 -6.07
N SER A 230 -5.28 2.23 -5.89
CA SER A 230 -4.65 3.04 -6.94
C SER A 230 -4.43 2.25 -8.24
N GLU A 231 -4.04 0.98 -8.14
CA GLU A 231 -3.96 0.08 -9.30
C GLU A 231 -5.34 -0.24 -9.89
N LYS A 232 -6.36 -0.49 -9.05
CA LYS A 232 -7.72 -0.78 -9.51
C LYS A 232 -8.32 0.35 -10.33
N LEU A 233 -7.97 1.59 -9.99
CA LEU A 233 -8.41 2.78 -10.69
C LEU A 233 -7.46 3.23 -11.81
N ASN A 234 -6.43 2.43 -12.11
CA ASN A 234 -5.44 2.72 -13.15
C ASN A 234 -4.66 4.04 -12.93
N PHE A 235 -4.53 4.50 -11.68
CA PHE A 235 -3.74 5.68 -11.35
C PHE A 235 -2.25 5.37 -11.19
N ASP A 236 -1.93 4.18 -10.70
CA ASP A 236 -0.56 3.70 -10.51
C ASP A 236 -0.45 2.21 -10.78
N LYS A 237 0.79 1.71 -10.93
CA LYS A 237 1.08 0.27 -10.88
C LYS A 237 1.48 -0.13 -9.47
N TYR A 238 0.83 -1.15 -8.90
CA TYR A 238 1.08 -1.62 -7.55
C TYR A 238 2.56 -1.93 -7.32
N GLU A 239 3.15 -2.72 -8.23
CA GLU A 239 4.54 -3.15 -8.15
C GLU A 239 5.56 -2.00 -8.11
N VAL A 240 5.31 -0.92 -8.86
CA VAL A 240 6.24 0.22 -8.91
C VAL A 240 6.23 0.95 -7.58
N GLY A 241 5.03 1.22 -7.05
CA GLY A 241 4.88 1.82 -5.73
C GLY A 241 5.47 0.94 -4.63
N ARG A 242 5.13 -0.35 -4.62
CA ARG A 242 5.63 -1.35 -3.66
C ARG A 242 7.16 -1.48 -3.71
N ARG A 243 7.77 -1.44 -4.89
CA ARG A 243 9.23 -1.44 -5.04
C ARG A 243 9.86 -0.22 -4.35
N ASN A 244 9.27 0.96 -4.49
CA ASN A 244 9.76 2.17 -3.84
C ASN A 244 9.63 2.10 -2.31
N GLN A 245 8.48 1.62 -1.83
CA GLN A 245 8.19 1.52 -0.40
C GLN A 245 9.03 0.47 0.31
N VAL A 246 9.37 -0.64 -0.36
CA VAL A 246 10.02 -1.78 0.30
C VAL A 246 11.43 -2.04 -0.22
N THR A 247 11.56 -2.34 -1.52
CA THR A 247 12.83 -2.81 -2.10
C THR A 247 13.91 -1.73 -2.13
N LEU A 248 13.51 -0.49 -2.41
CA LEU A 248 14.42 0.65 -2.50
C LEU A 248 14.52 1.45 -1.21
N ASN A 249 13.76 1.07 -0.18
CA ASN A 249 13.74 1.78 1.09
C ASN A 249 14.94 1.37 1.96
N PRO A 250 15.88 2.29 2.26
CA PRO A 250 17.08 1.96 3.04
C PRO A 250 16.76 1.53 4.47
N SER A 251 15.60 1.90 5.03
CA SER A 251 15.13 1.48 6.35
C SER A 251 15.03 -0.05 6.48
N TYR A 252 14.84 -0.76 5.37
CA TYR A 252 14.68 -2.22 5.34
C TYR A 252 15.88 -2.96 4.74
N ALA A 253 17.03 -2.28 4.59
CA ALA A 253 18.25 -2.89 4.07
C ALA A 253 18.79 -4.02 4.97
N LYS A 254 18.36 -4.05 6.24
CA LYS A 254 18.69 -5.11 7.21
C LYS A 254 17.44 -5.92 7.54
N ASN A 255 17.64 -7.23 7.68
CA ASN A 255 16.60 -8.12 8.15
C ASN A 255 16.39 -7.96 9.66
N GLU A 256 15.24 -7.43 10.05
CA GLU A 256 14.86 -7.23 11.45
C GLU A 256 13.48 -7.83 11.76
N PRO A 257 13.20 -8.18 13.04
CA PRO A 257 11.86 -8.62 13.43
C PRO A 257 10.80 -7.52 13.24
N LEU A 258 9.57 -7.91 12.85
CA LEU A 258 8.45 -6.96 12.69
C LEU A 258 8.13 -6.17 13.96
N SER A 259 8.42 -6.71 15.14
CA SER A 259 8.25 -6.01 16.43
C SER A 259 9.09 -4.73 16.54
N ASN A 260 10.20 -4.61 15.77
CA ASN A 260 10.99 -3.38 15.74
C ASN A 260 10.27 -2.23 15.01
N PHE A 261 9.22 -2.55 14.26
CA PHE A 261 8.46 -1.62 13.44
C PHE A 261 7.13 -1.19 14.11
N ASP A 262 7.03 -1.32 15.43
CA ASP A 262 5.85 -0.93 16.21
C ASP A 262 5.89 0.55 16.66
N ASN A 263 6.36 1.43 15.77
CA ASN A 263 6.41 2.88 15.97
C ASN A 263 6.58 3.60 14.62
N PHE A 264 6.31 4.91 14.60
CA PHE A 264 6.43 5.71 13.37
C PHE A 264 7.89 6.01 12.97
N SER A 265 8.82 6.06 13.93
CA SER A 265 10.23 6.39 13.67
C SER A 265 10.98 5.28 12.92
N SER A 266 10.50 4.04 13.02
CA SER A 266 11.04 2.87 12.30
C SER A 266 10.52 2.72 10.87
N ASP A 267 9.64 3.61 10.40
CA ASP A 267 8.98 3.50 9.09
C ASP A 267 8.19 2.18 8.94
N PRO A 268 6.97 2.08 9.53
CA PRO A 268 6.19 0.83 9.56
C PRO A 268 5.50 0.47 8.23
N TYR A 269 5.46 1.39 7.27
CA TYR A 269 4.54 1.35 6.13
C TYR A 269 4.89 0.28 5.10
N GLY A 270 6.09 0.34 4.51
CA GLY A 270 6.47 -0.58 3.45
C GLY A 270 6.66 -2.00 3.96
N ILE A 271 7.38 -2.18 5.07
CA ILE A 271 7.61 -3.52 5.64
C ILE A 271 6.29 -4.15 6.11
N GLY A 272 5.39 -3.34 6.66
CA GLY A 272 4.05 -3.76 7.04
C GLY A 272 3.17 -4.12 5.84
N GLN A 273 3.30 -3.41 4.73
CA GLN A 273 2.67 -3.76 3.45
C GLN A 273 3.16 -5.14 2.98
N ALA A 274 4.47 -5.40 3.01
CA ALA A 274 5.04 -6.70 2.68
C ALA A 274 4.55 -7.83 3.59
N ALA A 275 4.41 -7.56 4.89
CA ALA A 275 3.85 -8.52 5.85
C ALA A 275 2.35 -8.76 5.61
N SER A 276 1.59 -7.73 5.25
CA SER A 276 0.17 -7.84 4.91
C SER A 276 -0.04 -8.68 3.65
N GLU A 277 0.78 -8.47 2.62
CA GLU A 277 0.81 -9.33 1.42
C GLU A 277 1.01 -10.80 1.81
N TYR A 278 1.99 -11.08 2.66
CA TYR A 278 2.29 -12.44 3.13
C TYR A 278 1.14 -13.10 3.88
N LEU A 279 0.47 -12.36 4.76
CA LEU A 279 -0.70 -12.84 5.49
C LEU A 279 -1.86 -13.14 4.53
N ILE A 280 -2.23 -12.19 3.67
CA ILE A 280 -3.31 -12.37 2.70
C ILE A 280 -3.01 -13.53 1.75
N ALA A 281 -1.79 -13.60 1.21
CA ALA A 281 -1.35 -14.67 0.32
C ALA A 281 -1.35 -16.04 1.00
N SER A 282 -1.11 -16.11 2.31
CA SER A 282 -1.17 -17.36 3.09
C SER A 282 -2.60 -17.76 3.47
N THR A 283 -3.50 -16.80 3.67
CA THR A 283 -4.90 -17.05 4.09
C THR A 283 -5.89 -16.56 3.03
N SER A 284 -6.58 -15.45 3.29
CA SER A 284 -7.49 -14.72 2.42
C SER A 284 -7.59 -13.28 2.91
N PHE A 285 -8.12 -12.36 2.10
CA PHE A 285 -8.36 -11.00 2.58
C PHE A 285 -9.45 -10.96 3.68
N ALA A 286 -10.44 -11.86 3.60
CA ALA A 286 -11.46 -12.00 4.65
C ALA A 286 -10.87 -12.42 6.00
N ASP A 287 -10.00 -13.43 6.01
CA ASP A 287 -9.33 -13.89 7.23
C ASP A 287 -8.34 -12.86 7.76
N PHE A 288 -7.73 -12.09 6.87
CA PHE A 288 -6.89 -10.97 7.25
C PHE A 288 -7.68 -9.89 8.00
N LEU A 289 -8.88 -9.52 7.52
CA LEU A 289 -9.76 -8.57 8.22
C LEU A 289 -10.23 -9.08 9.59
N ASN A 290 -10.30 -10.41 9.79
CA ASN A 290 -10.68 -10.99 11.07
C ASN A 290 -9.68 -10.67 12.20
N ILE A 291 -8.45 -10.25 11.88
CA ILE A 291 -7.51 -9.78 12.90
C ILE A 291 -8.16 -8.66 13.73
N TRP A 292 -8.72 -7.64 13.09
CA TRP A 292 -9.38 -6.53 13.79
C TRP A 292 -10.71 -6.88 14.42
N ARG A 293 -11.40 -7.94 13.96
CA ARG A 293 -12.70 -8.34 14.54
C ARG A 293 -12.57 -9.10 15.86
N PHE A 294 -11.42 -9.72 16.09
CA PHE A 294 -11.21 -10.64 17.21
C PHE A 294 -10.06 -10.21 18.14
N THR A 295 -9.56 -8.99 17.96
CA THR A 295 -8.78 -8.24 18.95
C THR A 295 -9.72 -7.31 19.70
#